data_AF-A0A2W1AZ90-F1
#
_entry.id   AF-A0A2W1AZ90-F1
#
_cell.length_a   1.000
_cell.length_b   1.000
_cell.length_c   1.000
_cell.angle_alpha   90.00
_cell.angle_beta   90.00
_cell.angle_gamma   90.00
#
_symmetry.space_group_name_H-M   'P 1'
#
loop_
_entity.id
_entity.type
_entity.pdbx_description
1 polymer ?
#
loop_
_entity_poly.entity_id
_entity_poly.type
_entity_poly.pdbx_seq_one_letter_code
_entity_poly.pdbx_strand_id
1 'polypeptide(L)'
;MKEKAPDQALIEVMLSDGTVIKARKLKMRDLLNATAKDATLKSMQLVAMAIVEVDGEQRKLSALEDIANWDLDDFTKVSEAVTSFSGVNVDEAAVKNS
;
A
#
# COMPACT_ATOMS: atom_id res chain seq x y z
N MET A 1 13.89 25.56 12.75
CA MET A 1 14.08 24.93 11.43
C MET A 1 13.14 23.73 11.40
N LYS A 2 12.19 23.67 10.46
CA LYS A 2 11.37 22.46 10.29
C LYS A 2 12.31 21.40 9.71
N GLU A 3 12.63 20.37 10.47
CA GLU A 3 13.35 19.20 9.96
C GLU A 3 12.60 18.72 8.71
N LYS A 4 13.24 18.83 7.54
CA LYS A 4 12.78 18.10 6.35
C LYS A 4 12.82 16.64 6.77
N ALA A 5 11.65 16.01 6.84
CA ALA A 5 11.58 14.56 7.01
C ALA A 5 12.54 13.94 5.99
N PRO A 6 13.38 12.96 6.39
CA PRO A 6 14.30 12.33 5.46
C PRO A 6 13.52 11.90 4.23
N ASP A 7 14.04 12.24 3.03
CA ASP A 7 13.43 11.90 1.74
C ASP A 7 13.00 10.44 1.78
N GLN A 8 11.70 10.22 2.00
CA GLN A 8 11.18 8.90 2.17
C GLN A 8 11.21 8.27 0.79
N ALA A 9 12.04 7.24 0.60
CA ALA A 9 12.10 6.55 -0.68
C ALA A 9 10.69 6.05 -1.05
N LEU A 10 10.25 6.42 -2.26
CA LEU A 10 8.97 6.03 -2.83
C LEU A 10 9.22 5.12 -4.04
N ILE A 11 8.23 4.27 -4.32
CA ILE A 11 8.08 3.59 -5.60
C ILE A 11 6.95 4.25 -6.37
N GLU A 12 7.09 4.26 -7.68
CA GLU A 12 6.07 4.74 -8.60
C GLU A 12 5.54 3.55 -9.41
N VAL A 13 4.21 3.45 -9.51
CA VAL A 13 3.53 2.39 -10.26
C VAL A 13 2.45 3.05 -11.12
N MET A 14 2.48 2.78 -12.42
CA MET A 14 1.45 3.22 -13.36
C MET A 14 0.38 2.14 -13.47
N LEU A 15 -0.88 2.50 -13.28
CA LEU A 15 -2.07 1.66 -13.46
C LEU A 15 -2.43 1.53 -14.94
N SER A 16 -3.35 0.62 -15.24
CA SER A 16 -3.74 0.30 -16.61
C SER A 16 -4.51 1.42 -17.30
N ASP A 17 -5.21 2.26 -16.54
CA ASP A 17 -5.91 3.46 -17.00
C ASP A 17 -5.00 4.69 -17.17
N GLY A 18 -3.71 4.56 -16.82
CA GLY A 18 -2.71 5.62 -16.88
C GLY A 18 -2.53 6.40 -15.57
N THR A 19 -3.32 6.13 -14.53
CA THR A 19 -3.13 6.75 -13.21
C THR A 19 -1.77 6.36 -12.63
N VAL A 20 -1.06 7.34 -12.07
CA VAL A 20 0.26 7.15 -11.46
C VAL A 20 0.13 7.17 -9.94
N ILE A 21 0.58 6.09 -9.31
CA ILE A 21 0.56 5.91 -7.86
C ILE A 21 1.98 6.03 -7.32
N LYS A 22 2.17 6.77 -6.22
CA LYS A 22 3.38 6.66 -5.41
C LYS A 22 3.09 6.05 -4.06
N ALA A 23 3.89 5.03 -3.74
CA ALA A 23 3.81 4.33 -2.47
C ALA A 23 5.13 4.36 -1.72
N ARG A 24 5.05 4.41 -0.41
CA ARG A 24 6.19 4.27 0.51
C ARG A 24 6.33 2.82 0.97
N LYS A 25 7.49 2.51 1.55
CA LYS A 25 7.64 1.26 2.32
C LYS A 25 6.62 1.18 3.45
N LEU A 26 6.04 -0.01 3.62
CA LEU A 26 5.32 -0.39 4.82
C LEU A 26 6.27 -0.40 6.02
N LYS A 27 5.75 0.04 7.15
CA LYS A 27 6.43 0.03 8.46
C LYS A 27 5.70 -0.95 9.36
N MET A 28 6.36 -1.39 10.43
CA MET A 28 5.76 -2.27 11.43
C MET A 28 4.41 -1.75 11.96
N ARG A 29 4.28 -0.43 12.13
CA ARG A 29 3.03 0.19 12.57
C ARG A 29 1.86 -0.04 11.59
N ASP A 30 2.13 -0.08 10.29
CA ASP A 30 1.08 -0.33 9.30
C ASP A 30 0.58 -1.77 9.39
N LEU A 31 1.50 -2.72 9.58
CA LEU A 31 1.18 -4.14 9.79
C LEU A 31 0.31 -4.35 11.04
N LEU A 32 0.56 -3.59 12.10
CA LEU A 32 -0.25 -3.61 13.32
C LEU A 32 -1.61 -2.90 13.14
N ASN A 33 -1.67 -1.88 12.30
CA ASN A 33 -2.88 -1.10 12.03
C ASN A 33 -3.81 -1.77 11.01
N ALA A 34 -3.30 -2.70 10.19
CA ALA A 34 -4.11 -3.52 9.29
C ALA A 34 -4.83 -4.61 10.11
N THR A 35 -5.95 -4.21 10.72
CA THR A 35 -6.72 -5.02 11.68
C THR A 35 -7.81 -5.88 11.05
N ALA A 36 -7.97 -5.82 9.72
CA ALA A 36 -8.92 -6.69 9.03
C ALA A 36 -8.60 -8.17 9.29
N LYS A 37 -9.65 -8.94 9.60
CA LYS A 37 -9.56 -10.40 9.81
C LYS A 37 -9.47 -11.16 8.50
N ASP A 38 -10.13 -10.65 7.47
CA ASP A 38 -10.07 -11.22 6.12
C ASP A 38 -8.73 -10.86 5.46
N ALA A 39 -8.06 -11.86 4.88
CA ALA A 39 -6.74 -11.70 4.30
C ALA A 39 -6.74 -10.73 3.12
N THR A 40 -7.76 -10.80 2.25
CA THR A 40 -7.90 -9.91 1.10
C THR A 40 -8.07 -8.46 1.57
N LEU A 41 -9.00 -8.22 2.50
CA LEU A 41 -9.24 -6.89 3.04
C LEU A 41 -8.02 -6.36 3.80
N LYS A 42 -7.26 -7.23 4.48
CA LYS A 42 -6.00 -6.87 5.15
C LYS A 42 -4.94 -6.43 4.14
N SER A 43 -4.79 -7.14 3.03
CA SER A 43 -3.90 -6.74 1.94
C SER A 43 -4.31 -5.40 1.33
N MET A 44 -5.61 -5.19 1.08
CA MET A 44 -6.12 -3.89 0.60
C MET A 44 -5.84 -2.75 1.58
N GLN A 45 -5.99 -2.99 2.89
CA GLN A 45 -5.63 -2.01 3.93
C GLN A 45 -4.14 -1.65 3.89
N LEU A 46 -3.26 -2.63 3.74
CA LEU A 46 -1.82 -2.39 3.67
C LEU A 46 -1.45 -1.58 2.43
N VAL A 47 -1.99 -1.94 1.27
CA VAL A 47 -1.80 -1.18 0.02
C VAL A 47 -2.29 0.27 0.19
N ALA A 48 -3.51 0.46 0.70
CA ALA A 48 -4.06 1.80 0.94
C ALA A 48 -3.21 2.64 1.90
N MET A 49 -2.62 2.02 2.93
CA MET A 49 -1.72 2.71 3.88
C MET A 49 -0.35 3.05 3.29
N ALA A 50 0.12 2.27 2.30
CA ALA A 50 1.40 2.49 1.64
C ALA A 50 1.32 3.62 0.60
N ILE A 51 0.18 3.77 -0.06
CA ILE A 51 -0.03 4.83 -1.06
C ILE A 51 -0.11 6.19 -0.38
N VAL A 52 0.64 7.15 -0.91
CA VAL A 52 0.73 8.52 -0.39
C VAL A 52 0.41 9.58 -1.42
N GLU A 53 0.45 9.24 -2.71
CA GLU A 53 0.18 10.14 -3.83
C GLU A 53 -0.54 9.39 -4.96
N VAL A 54 -1.50 10.05 -5.58
CA VAL A 54 -2.22 9.61 -6.79
C VAL A 54 -2.23 10.79 -7.76
N ASP A 55 -1.70 10.59 -8.97
CA ASP A 55 -1.61 11.59 -10.04
C ASP A 55 -0.99 12.94 -9.60
N GLY A 56 0.03 12.87 -8.74
CA GLY A 56 0.73 14.06 -8.23
C GLY A 56 0.09 14.67 -6.98
N GLU A 57 -1.08 14.20 -6.55
CA GLU A 57 -1.78 14.72 -5.39
C GLU A 57 -1.63 13.81 -4.17
N GLN A 58 -1.25 14.40 -3.03
CA GLN A 58 -1.17 13.65 -1.78
C GLN A 58 -2.55 13.25 -1.30
N ARG A 59 -2.82 11.94 -1.28
CA ARG A 59 -4.12 11.39 -0.91
C ARG A 59 -3.95 10.15 -0.03
N LYS A 60 -4.79 10.06 1.00
CA LYS A 60 -4.95 8.84 1.79
C LYS A 60 -6.10 8.03 1.21
N LEU A 61 -5.82 6.81 0.77
CA LEU A 61 -6.83 5.92 0.22
C LEU A 61 -7.51 5.09 1.32
N SER A 62 -8.75 4.71 1.04
CA SER A 62 -9.59 3.80 1.78
C SER A 62 -9.58 2.42 1.11
N ALA A 63 -9.38 1.37 1.89
CA ALA A 63 -9.38 0.00 1.37
C ALA A 63 -10.72 -0.36 0.72
N LEU A 64 -11.84 0.10 1.29
CA LEU A 64 -13.19 -0.29 0.87
C LEU A 64 -13.77 0.64 -0.20
N GLU A 65 -13.39 1.92 -0.21
CA GLU A 65 -13.98 2.89 -1.13
C GLU A 65 -13.10 3.10 -2.37
N ASP A 66 -11.77 3.05 -2.21
CA ASP A 66 -10.84 3.28 -3.32
C ASP A 66 -10.30 1.96 -3.88
N ILE A 67 -9.69 1.13 -3.03
CA ILE A 67 -8.96 -0.07 -3.49
C ILE A 67 -9.90 -1.20 -3.92
N ALA A 68 -11.02 -1.41 -3.23
CA ALA A 68 -11.96 -2.50 -3.54
C ALA A 68 -12.59 -2.40 -4.94
N ASN A 69 -12.54 -1.22 -5.56
CA ASN A 69 -13.06 -0.97 -6.90
C ASN A 69 -12.01 -1.11 -8.00
N TRP A 70 -10.74 -1.37 -7.64
CA TRP A 70 -9.69 -1.60 -8.62
C TRP A 70 -9.88 -2.96 -9.30
N ASP A 71 -9.43 -3.06 -10.54
CA ASP A 71 -9.28 -4.36 -11.16
C ASP A 71 -8.18 -5.18 -10.45
N LEU A 72 -8.27 -6.50 -10.62
CA LEU A 72 -7.39 -7.44 -9.92
C LEU A 72 -5.93 -7.30 -10.38
N ASP A 73 -5.69 -6.94 -11.63
CA ASP A 73 -4.35 -6.87 -12.21
C ASP A 73 -3.60 -5.66 -11.66
N ASP A 74 -4.24 -4.49 -11.64
CA ASP A 74 -3.70 -3.26 -11.07
C ASP A 74 -3.51 -3.39 -9.56
N PHE A 75 -4.46 -4.00 -8.84
CA PHE A 75 -4.28 -4.31 -7.43
C PHE A 75 -3.08 -5.22 -7.19
N THR A 76 -2.95 -6.31 -7.95
CA THR A 76 -1.86 -7.28 -7.79
C THR A 76 -0.51 -6.62 -8.06
N LYS A 77 -0.40 -5.86 -9.15
CA LYS A 77 0.80 -5.11 -9.53
C LYS A 77 1.26 -4.15 -8.43
N VAL A 78 0.35 -3.35 -7.88
CA VAL A 78 0.68 -2.41 -6.80
C VAL A 78 1.03 -3.16 -5.52
N SER A 79 0.29 -4.21 -5.17
CA SER A 79 0.55 -5.05 -4.01
C SER A 79 1.97 -5.64 -4.04
N GLU A 80 2.35 -6.28 -5.15
CA GLU A 80 3.68 -6.85 -5.36
C GLU A 80 4.80 -5.80 -5.32
N ALA A 81 4.56 -4.62 -5.89
CA ALA A 81 5.52 -3.54 -5.84
C ALA A 81 5.73 -3.06 -4.40
N VAL A 82 4.65 -2.88 -3.64
CA VAL A 82 4.69 -2.46 -2.23
C VAL A 82 5.36 -3.52 -1.35
N THR A 83 5.04 -4.80 -1.51
CA THR A 83 5.62 -5.90 -0.73
C THR A 83 7.13 -6.01 -0.98
N SER A 84 7.53 -6.06 -2.26
CA SER A 84 8.92 -6.14 -2.70
C SER A 84 9.73 -4.96 -2.20
N PHE A 85 9.19 -3.74 -2.34
CA PHE A 85 9.86 -2.54 -1.88
C PHE A 85 10.02 -2.48 -0.36
N SER A 86 9.02 -2.99 0.37
CA SER A 86 9.01 -3.02 1.83
C SER A 86 9.88 -4.14 2.40
N GLY A 87 10.21 -5.17 1.61
CA GLY A 87 10.83 -6.40 2.11
C GLY A 87 9.90 -7.15 3.07
N VAL A 88 8.59 -6.96 2.92
CA VAL A 88 7.56 -7.60 3.74
C VAL A 88 6.78 -8.55 2.85
N ASN A 89 6.77 -9.83 3.20
CA ASN A 89 5.92 -10.79 2.55
C ASN A 89 4.50 -10.65 3.14
N VAL A 90 3.56 -10.07 2.39
CA VAL A 90 2.20 -9.80 2.90
C VAL A 90 1.46 -11.11 3.21
N ASP A 91 1.85 -12.21 2.58
CA ASP A 91 1.35 -13.56 2.87
C ASP A 91 1.82 -14.10 4.24
N GLU A 92 3.02 -13.75 4.71
CA GLU A 92 3.53 -14.23 6.02
C GLU A 92 2.87 -13.54 7.22
N ALA A 93 2.26 -12.36 7.02
CA ALA A 93 1.52 -11.66 8.07
C ALA A 93 0.22 -12.38 8.48
N ALA A 94 -0.17 -13.44 7.75
CA ALA A 94 -1.25 -14.35 8.12
C ALA A 94 -0.79 -15.48 9.06
N VAL A 95 0.48 -15.90 9.00
CA VAL A 95 0.97 -17.11 9.69
C VAL A 95 1.33 -16.86 11.16
N LYS A 96 1.61 -15.61 11.56
CA LYS A 96 1.90 -15.29 12.97
C LYS A 96 0.67 -15.10 13.87
N ASN A 97 -0.55 -15.15 13.30
CA ASN A 97 -1.80 -14.98 14.05
C ASN A 97 -2.68 -16.23 14.07
N SER A 98 -2.16 -17.38 13.62
CA SER A 98 -2.77 -18.70 13.72
C SER A 98 -2.14 -19.52 14.84
#